data_AF-A0A937LQT9-F1
#
_entry.id   AF-A0A937LQT9-F1
#
_cell.length_a   1.000
_cell.length_b   1.000
_cell.length_c   1.000
_cell.angle_alpha   90.00
_cell.angle_beta   90.00
_cell.angle_gamma   90.00
#
_symmetry.space_group_name_H-M   'P 1'
#
loop_
_entity.id
_entity.type
_entity.pdbx_description
1 polymer ?
#
loop_
_entity_poly.entity_id
_entity_poly.type
_entity_poly.pdbx_seq_one_letter_code
_entity_poly.pdbx_strand_id
1 'polypeptide(L)'
;MVTLLLTINFTFRDTRADISQHFGIEFGSDYNSITHKSIKIRKNIHTVLIQTNNAPPDTKSLRAEICDNFGVQIITWRSIERSLSSGVENLEKIRKKLTIRFGSSKIKNGSYIWTKNSISIVAKIRIKKNTYQNQIRYFGPKNEECLNQLIDTQD
;
A
#
# COMPACT_ATOMS: atom_id res chain seq x y z
N MET A 1 -6.79 -52.52 -0.12
CA MET A 1 -7.00 -51.28 0.66
C MET A 1 -6.18 -50.18 0.02
N VAL A 2 -6.83 -49.25 -0.69
CA VAL A 2 -6.14 -48.12 -1.34
C VAL A 2 -6.49 -46.86 -0.53
N THR A 3 -5.49 -46.29 0.13
CA THR A 3 -5.64 -45.06 0.90
C THR A 3 -5.46 -43.88 -0.04
N LEU A 4 -6.57 -43.21 -0.38
CA LEU A 4 -6.56 -41.99 -1.17
C LEU A 4 -6.20 -40.82 -0.24
N LEU A 5 -4.94 -40.38 -0.27
CA LEU A 5 -4.51 -39.13 0.39
C LEU A 5 -4.92 -37.94 -0.49
N LEU A 6 -6.08 -37.35 -0.17
CA LEU A 6 -6.46 -36.03 -0.67
C LEU A 6 -5.56 -34.97 -0.02
N THR A 7 -4.62 -34.44 -0.79
CA THR A 7 -3.89 -33.23 -0.45
C THR A 7 -4.84 -32.04 -0.56
N ILE A 8 -5.49 -31.70 0.55
CA ILE A 8 -6.26 -30.46 0.65
C ILE A 8 -5.25 -29.30 0.72
N ASN A 9 -4.93 -28.71 -0.43
CA ASN A 9 -4.23 -27.43 -0.52
C ASN A 9 -5.16 -26.33 0.01
N PHE A 10 -5.12 -26.08 1.32
CA PHE A 10 -5.69 -24.87 1.89
C PHE A 10 -4.85 -23.67 1.46
N THR A 11 -5.20 -23.08 0.31
CA THR A 11 -4.83 -21.68 0.03
C THR A 11 -5.70 -20.81 0.93
N PHE A 12 -5.16 -20.44 2.09
CA PHE A 12 -5.81 -19.56 3.03
C PHE A 12 -5.87 -18.14 2.43
N ARG A 13 -6.85 -17.87 1.57
CA ARG A 13 -7.17 -16.51 1.13
C ARG A 13 -7.86 -15.79 2.28
N ASP A 14 -7.07 -15.02 3.04
CA ASP A 14 -7.57 -14.13 4.09
C ASP A 14 -8.30 -12.93 3.43
N THR A 15 -9.57 -13.14 3.09
CA THR A 15 -10.45 -12.18 2.42
C THR A 15 -10.77 -10.93 3.25
N ARG A 16 -10.36 -10.86 4.52
CA ARG A 16 -10.63 -9.74 5.43
C ARG A 16 -9.46 -8.76 5.56
N ALA A 17 -8.29 -9.07 5.02
CA ALA A 17 -7.08 -8.29 5.21
C ALA A 17 -6.73 -7.36 4.04
N ASP A 18 -7.29 -7.58 2.85
CA ASP A 18 -6.77 -6.91 1.66
C ASP A 18 -7.36 -5.50 1.46
N ILE A 19 -6.81 -4.54 2.20
CA ILE A 19 -7.15 -3.10 2.07
C ILE A 19 -6.97 -2.57 0.64
N SER A 20 -6.23 -3.27 -0.23
CA SER A 20 -6.15 -2.91 -1.64
C SER A 20 -7.49 -3.08 -2.38
N GLN A 21 -8.34 -4.01 -1.94
CA GLN A 21 -9.65 -4.28 -2.57
C GLN A 21 -10.60 -3.10 -2.43
N HIS A 22 -10.43 -2.28 -1.40
CA HIS A 22 -11.17 -1.03 -1.27
C HIS A 22 -10.97 -0.11 -2.48
N PHE A 23 -9.78 -0.18 -3.09
CA PHE A 23 -9.43 0.59 -4.28
C PHE A 23 -9.70 -0.17 -5.59
N GLY A 24 -10.28 -1.37 -5.54
CA GLY A 24 -10.50 -2.24 -6.69
C GLY A 24 -9.24 -2.97 -7.16
N ILE A 25 -8.31 -3.25 -6.24
CA ILE A 25 -7.02 -3.91 -6.52
C ILE A 25 -6.85 -5.09 -5.57
N GLU A 26 -6.13 -6.13 -5.95
CA GLU A 26 -5.69 -7.20 -5.05
C GLU A 26 -4.15 -7.20 -4.99
N PHE A 27 -3.56 -7.35 -3.80
CA PHE A 27 -2.11 -7.54 -3.72
C PHE A 27 -1.71 -8.83 -4.43
N GLY A 28 -0.59 -8.82 -5.14
CA GLY A 28 -0.12 -9.96 -5.93
C GLY A 28 -0.81 -10.14 -7.28
N SER A 29 -1.85 -9.36 -7.60
CA SER A 29 -2.47 -9.39 -8.93
C SER A 29 -1.57 -8.75 -9.98
N ASP A 30 -1.58 -9.34 -11.19
CA ASP A 30 -1.08 -8.67 -12.38
C ASP A 30 -1.95 -7.45 -12.65
N TYR A 31 -1.31 -6.31 -12.88
CA TYR A 31 -2.03 -5.07 -13.09
C TYR A 31 -1.97 -4.67 -14.56
N ASN A 32 -3.10 -4.82 -15.26
CA ASN A 32 -3.18 -4.51 -16.68
C ASN A 32 -3.04 -2.99 -16.90
N SER A 33 -1.91 -2.59 -17.48
CA SER A 33 -1.55 -1.18 -17.72
C SER A 33 -2.46 -0.44 -18.72
N ILE A 34 -3.36 -1.16 -19.41
CA ILE A 34 -4.28 -0.59 -20.39
C ILE A 34 -5.31 0.34 -19.73
N THR A 35 -5.71 0.07 -18.49
CA THR A 35 -6.72 0.87 -17.76
C THR A 35 -6.10 2.03 -16.95
N HIS A 36 -4.77 2.07 -16.83
CA HIS A 36 -4.09 2.93 -15.86
C HIS A 36 -2.79 3.54 -16.42
N LYS A 37 -2.63 4.85 -16.28
CA LYS A 37 -1.46 5.56 -16.84
C LYS A 37 -0.17 5.15 -16.11
N SER A 38 0.75 4.49 -16.80
CA SER A 38 2.12 4.23 -16.35
C SER A 38 2.86 5.55 -16.08
N ILE A 39 3.54 5.63 -14.93
CA ILE A 39 4.24 6.84 -14.46
C ILE A 39 5.75 6.67 -14.60
N LYS A 40 6.28 5.53 -14.16
CA LYS A 40 7.73 5.28 -14.09
C LYS A 40 7.98 3.77 -14.11
N ILE A 41 8.99 3.37 -14.86
CA ILE A 41 9.51 1.99 -14.89
C ILE A 41 10.93 2.06 -14.33
N ARG A 42 11.26 1.18 -13.37
CA ARG A 42 12.60 1.03 -12.79
C ARG A 42 12.93 -0.45 -12.75
N LYS A 43 13.79 -0.93 -13.66
CA LYS A 43 14.08 -2.37 -13.80
C LYS A 43 12.76 -3.16 -13.94
N ASN A 44 12.49 -4.05 -13.00
CA ASN A 44 11.32 -4.94 -12.88
C ASN A 44 10.17 -4.33 -12.05
N ILE A 45 10.21 -3.03 -11.75
CA ILE A 45 9.19 -2.33 -10.96
C ILE A 45 8.48 -1.29 -11.83
N HIS A 46 7.16 -1.41 -11.90
CA HIS A 46 6.27 -0.53 -12.64
C HIS A 46 5.43 0.29 -11.65
N THR A 47 5.50 1.61 -11.74
CA THR A 47 4.61 2.51 -10.99
C THR A 47 3.48 3.01 -11.88
N VAL A 48 2.24 2.80 -11.46
CA VAL A 48 1.03 3.20 -12.21
C VAL A 48 0.13 4.11 -11.37
N LEU A 49 -0.67 4.96 -12.03
CA LEU A 49 -1.76 5.70 -11.39
C LEU A 49 -3.02 4.84 -11.31
N ILE A 50 -3.51 4.63 -10.10
CA ILE A 50 -4.77 3.93 -9.86
C ILE A 50 -5.91 4.90 -10.13
N GLN A 51 -6.85 4.51 -10.99
CA GLN A 51 -8.11 5.21 -11.24
C GLN A 51 -9.24 4.42 -10.58
N THR A 52 -9.91 5.02 -9.61
CA THR A 52 -11.00 4.36 -8.87
C THR A 52 -11.96 5.41 -8.32
N ASN A 53 -13.26 5.07 -8.30
CA ASN A 53 -14.30 5.92 -7.73
C ASN A 53 -14.30 5.90 -6.18
N ASN A 54 -13.57 4.95 -5.58
CA ASN A 54 -13.52 4.75 -4.13
C ASN A 54 -12.34 5.47 -3.45
N ALA A 55 -11.62 6.33 -4.18
CA ALA A 55 -10.52 7.08 -3.59
C ALA A 55 -11.04 8.06 -2.52
N PRO A 56 -10.31 8.29 -1.41
CA PRO A 56 -10.66 9.33 -0.45
C PRO A 56 -10.87 10.69 -1.13
N PRO A 57 -11.84 11.52 -0.71
CA PRO A 57 -12.16 12.78 -1.40
C PRO A 57 -10.97 13.75 -1.53
N ASP A 58 -10.04 13.73 -0.57
CA ASP A 58 -8.86 14.59 -0.56
C ASP A 58 -7.64 13.95 -1.28
N THR A 59 -7.86 12.95 -2.14
CA THR A 59 -6.79 12.27 -2.88
C THR A 59 -6.19 13.17 -3.96
N LYS A 60 -4.88 13.42 -3.88
CA LYS A 60 -4.11 14.01 -4.98
C LYS A 60 -3.58 12.96 -5.95
N SER A 61 -3.16 11.81 -5.41
CA SER A 61 -2.73 10.67 -6.22
C SER A 61 -2.86 9.36 -5.47
N LEU A 62 -3.31 8.33 -6.17
CA LEU A 62 -3.28 6.95 -5.72
C LEU A 62 -2.44 6.14 -6.73
N ARG A 63 -1.47 5.37 -6.23
CA ARG A 63 -0.48 4.68 -7.07
C ARG A 63 -0.28 3.25 -6.63
N ALA A 64 -0.03 2.36 -7.58
CA ALA A 64 0.49 1.02 -7.32
C ALA A 64 1.94 0.92 -7.80
N GLU A 65 2.76 0.20 -7.04
CA GLU A 65 4.08 -0.29 -7.47
C GLU A 65 3.92 -1.81 -7.67
N ILE A 66 4.17 -2.24 -8.91
CA ILE A 66 3.99 -3.60 -9.43
C ILE A 66 5.36 -4.17 -9.72
N CYS A 67 5.57 -5.44 -9.40
CA CYS A 67 6.79 -6.16 -9.71
C CYS A 67 6.49 -7.25 -10.73
N ASP A 68 7.29 -7.38 -11.79
CA ASP A 68 6.99 -8.25 -12.95
C ASP A 68 6.62 -9.69 -12.58
N ASN A 69 7.31 -10.27 -11.60
CA ASN A 69 7.10 -11.66 -11.19
C ASN A 69 6.09 -11.83 -10.05
N PHE A 70 5.65 -10.73 -9.43
CA PHE A 70 4.94 -10.77 -8.15
C PHE A 70 3.72 -9.85 -8.10
N GLY A 71 3.35 -9.19 -9.20
CA GLY A 71 2.18 -8.32 -9.27
C GLY A 71 2.27 -7.09 -8.36
N VAL A 72 1.13 -6.53 -7.99
CA VAL A 72 1.04 -5.33 -7.12
C VAL A 72 1.59 -5.62 -5.73
N GLN A 73 2.56 -4.83 -5.27
CA GLN A 73 3.20 -5.01 -3.96
C GLN A 73 2.97 -3.82 -3.02
N ILE A 74 2.88 -2.60 -3.55
CA ILE A 74 2.68 -1.40 -2.73
C ILE A 74 1.58 -0.54 -3.32
N ILE A 75 0.68 -0.07 -2.46
CA ILE A 75 -0.26 1.00 -2.78
C ILE A 75 0.11 2.25 -2.00
N THR A 76 0.32 3.35 -2.71
CA THR A 76 0.64 4.65 -2.13
C THR A 76 -0.50 5.62 -2.39
N TRP A 77 -1.17 6.02 -1.31
CA TRP A 77 -2.10 7.13 -1.31
C TRP A 77 -1.41 8.43 -0.86
N ARG A 78 -1.68 9.53 -1.56
CA ARG A 78 -1.26 10.88 -1.19
C ARG A 78 -2.45 11.81 -1.22
N SER A 79 -2.63 12.55 -0.14
CA SER A 79 -3.60 13.63 -0.06
C SER A 79 -3.16 14.86 -0.87
N ILE A 80 -4.09 15.81 -1.07
CA ILE A 80 -3.80 17.17 -1.51
C ILE A 80 -2.77 17.86 -0.61
N GLU A 81 -2.07 18.83 -1.19
CA GLU A 81 -1.15 19.69 -0.46
C GLU A 81 -1.89 20.52 0.58
N ARG A 82 -1.25 20.74 1.72
CA ARG A 82 -1.81 21.45 2.88
C ARG A 82 -0.71 22.10 3.69
N SER A 83 -1.09 22.92 4.67
CA SER A 83 -0.17 23.43 5.69
C SER A 83 0.32 22.30 6.60
N LEU A 84 1.44 22.52 7.30
CA LEU A 84 1.97 21.55 8.25
C LEU A 84 0.97 21.23 9.36
N SER A 85 0.34 22.24 9.96
CA SER A 85 -0.64 22.06 11.04
C SER A 85 -1.83 21.20 10.60
N SER A 86 -2.42 21.50 9.43
CA SER A 86 -3.49 20.69 8.84
C SER A 86 -3.03 19.27 8.51
N GLY A 87 -1.77 19.09 8.10
CA GLY A 87 -1.15 17.79 7.89
C GLY A 87 -1.02 16.97 9.17
N VAL A 88 -0.60 17.59 10.27
CA VAL A 88 -0.50 16.91 11.58
C VAL A 88 -1.88 16.50 12.08
N GLU A 89 -2.86 17.41 12.05
CA GLU A 89 -4.22 17.12 12.51
C GLU A 89 -4.84 15.95 11.72
N ASN A 90 -4.68 15.95 10.40
CA ASN A 90 -5.20 14.87 9.57
C ASN A 90 -4.43 13.56 9.75
N LEU A 91 -3.11 13.61 9.99
CA LEU A 91 -2.33 12.41 10.29
C LEU A 91 -2.82 11.76 11.59
N GLU A 92 -3.16 12.54 12.61
CA GLU A 92 -3.75 12.02 13.84
C GLU A 92 -5.12 11.38 13.63
N LYS A 93 -5.96 11.98 12.77
CA LYS A 93 -7.25 11.37 12.36
C LYS A 93 -7.03 10.03 11.66
N ILE A 94 -6.06 9.96 10.73
CA ILE A 94 -5.66 8.73 10.04
C ILE A 94 -5.17 7.70 11.05
N ARG A 95 -4.27 8.10 11.97
CA ARG A 95 -3.71 7.23 13.00
C ARG A 95 -4.81 6.60 13.84
N LYS A 96 -5.75 7.39 14.36
CA LYS A 96 -6.88 6.87 15.16
C LYS A 96 -7.70 5.85 14.37
N LYS A 97 -8.05 6.16 13.11
CA LYS A 97 -8.81 5.24 12.24
C LYS A 97 -8.08 3.93 11.98
N LEU A 98 -6.79 4.00 11.67
CA LEU A 98 -5.97 2.80 11.42
C LEU A 98 -5.75 2.01 12.71
N THR A 99 -5.55 2.67 13.85
CA THR A 99 -5.39 1.99 15.14
C THR A 99 -6.64 1.20 15.54
N ILE A 100 -7.83 1.73 15.27
CA ILE A 100 -9.09 0.98 15.50
C ILE A 100 -9.14 -0.31 14.67
N ARG A 101 -8.64 -0.28 13.43
CA ARG A 101 -8.72 -1.42 12.49
C ARG A 101 -7.56 -2.42 12.66
N PHE A 102 -6.36 -1.92 12.90
CA PHE A 102 -5.11 -2.68 12.83
C PHE A 102 -4.37 -2.80 14.17
N GLY A 103 -4.90 -2.22 15.25
CA GLY A 103 -4.26 -2.21 16.57
C GLY A 103 -3.23 -1.10 16.72
N SER A 104 -2.46 -1.12 17.81
CA SER A 104 -1.50 -0.05 18.12
C SER A 104 -0.39 0.09 17.05
N SER A 105 -0.08 1.34 16.69
CA SER A 105 1.04 1.66 15.80
C SER A 105 2.37 1.71 16.54
N LYS A 106 3.45 1.28 15.89
CA LYS A 106 4.82 1.67 16.24
C LYS A 106 5.15 3.03 15.62
N ILE A 107 6.00 3.83 16.28
CA ILE A 107 6.45 5.13 15.76
C ILE A 107 7.93 5.04 15.41
N LYS A 108 8.30 5.47 14.21
CA LYS A 108 9.71 5.55 13.76
C LYS A 108 9.89 6.71 12.79
N ASN A 109 10.86 7.60 13.04
CA ASN A 109 11.20 8.74 12.18
C ASN A 109 9.98 9.56 11.73
N GLY A 110 9.10 9.93 12.67
CA GLY A 110 7.88 10.70 12.37
C GLY A 110 6.82 9.95 11.55
N SER A 111 6.94 8.63 11.42
CA SER A 111 5.98 7.77 10.73
C SER A 111 5.28 6.83 11.72
N TYR A 112 3.99 6.61 11.50
CA TYR A 112 3.21 5.60 12.19
C TYR A 112 3.17 4.32 11.37
N ILE A 113 3.45 3.19 12.02
CA ILE A 113 3.64 1.90 11.37
C ILE A 113 2.73 0.85 12.03
N TRP A 114 1.91 0.18 11.24
CA TRP A 114 1.11 -0.97 11.65
C TRP A 114 1.57 -2.21 10.88
N THR A 115 1.53 -3.36 11.55
CA THR A 115 1.80 -4.65 10.92
C THR A 115 0.75 -5.64 11.40
N LYS A 116 -0.05 -6.20 10.48
CA LYS A 116 -1.10 -7.17 10.79
C LYS A 116 -1.28 -8.10 9.59
N ASN A 117 -1.36 -9.41 9.84
CA ASN A 117 -1.62 -10.44 8.82
C ASN A 117 -0.75 -10.26 7.55
N SER A 118 0.56 -10.11 7.73
CA SER A 118 1.55 -9.92 6.67
C SER A 118 1.48 -8.60 5.89
N ILE A 119 0.48 -7.74 6.15
CA ILE A 119 0.40 -6.39 5.58
C ILE A 119 1.08 -5.41 6.54
N SER A 120 1.90 -4.52 5.97
CA SER A 120 2.43 -3.37 6.69
C SER A 120 1.82 -2.08 6.18
N ILE A 121 1.54 -1.14 7.07
CA ILE A 121 0.96 0.16 6.75
C ILE A 121 1.86 1.24 7.33
N VAL A 122 2.27 2.19 6.52
CA VAL A 122 3.08 3.33 6.96
C VAL A 122 2.34 4.61 6.63
N ALA A 123 2.01 5.40 7.65
CA ALA A 123 1.41 6.72 7.51
C ALA A 123 2.38 7.81 7.99
N LYS A 124 2.58 8.85 7.18
CA LYS A 124 3.46 9.98 7.52
C LYS A 124 3.04 11.28 6.84
N ILE A 125 3.66 12.38 7.27
CA ILE A 125 3.67 13.62 6.48
C ILE A 125 4.85 13.55 5.51
N ARG A 126 4.55 13.70 4.22
CA ARG A 126 5.53 13.88 3.16
C ARG A 126 5.80 15.37 2.99
N ILE A 127 7.07 15.74 3.00
CA ILE A 127 7.55 17.11 2.78
C ILE A 127 8.24 17.16 1.42
N LYS A 128 7.89 18.11 0.55
CA LYS A 128 8.61 18.37 -0.71
C LYS A 128 8.59 19.86 -1.04
N LYS A 129 9.74 20.52 -1.11
CA LYS A 129 9.82 21.95 -1.47
C LYS A 129 8.84 22.82 -0.67
N ASN A 130 8.80 22.64 0.65
CA ASN A 130 7.86 23.29 1.59
C ASN A 130 6.36 22.97 1.39
N THR A 131 5.99 21.99 0.57
CA THR A 131 4.63 21.46 0.54
C THR A 131 4.49 20.23 1.44
N TYR A 132 3.38 20.13 2.17
CA TYR A 132 3.07 19.04 3.09
C TYR A 132 1.89 18.23 2.56
N GLN A 133 2.00 16.91 2.62
CA GLN A 133 0.93 15.99 2.24
C GLN A 133 0.90 14.82 3.22
N ASN A 134 -0.28 14.39 3.67
CA ASN A 134 -0.40 13.07 4.27
C ASN A 134 -0.16 12.01 3.19
N GLN A 135 0.65 11.02 3.53
CA GLN A 135 0.90 9.85 2.70
C GLN A 135 0.65 8.59 3.51
N ILE A 136 -0.04 7.63 2.91
CA ILE A 136 -0.17 6.27 3.43
C ILE A 136 0.41 5.32 2.38
N ARG A 137 1.28 4.42 2.80
CA ARG A 137 1.77 3.29 1.99
C ARG A 137 1.26 2.00 2.62
N TYR A 138 0.57 1.20 1.82
CA TYR A 138 0.17 -0.16 2.14
C TYR A 138 1.12 -1.11 1.44
N PHE A 139 1.71 -2.02 2.19
CA PHE A 139 2.64 -3.03 1.71
C PHE A 139 1.94 -4.38 1.83
N GLY A 140 1.78 -5.07 0.70
CA GLY A 140 1.12 -6.37 0.62
C GLY A 140 1.88 -7.47 1.39
N PRO A 141 1.27 -8.67 1.51
CA PRO A 141 1.89 -9.82 2.16
C PRO A 141 3.18 -10.20 1.43
N LYS A 142 4.30 -9.77 2.04
CA LYS A 142 5.70 -10.06 1.75
C LYS A 142 5.98 -10.87 0.48
N ASN A 143 6.39 -10.18 -0.58
CA ASN A 143 7.44 -10.70 -1.44
C ASN A 143 8.74 -9.93 -1.14
N GLU A 144 9.58 -10.50 -0.25
CA GLU A 144 10.74 -9.81 0.33
C GLU A 144 11.75 -9.35 -0.74
N GLU A 145 11.89 -10.10 -1.85
CA GLU A 145 12.79 -9.73 -2.94
C GLU A 145 12.42 -8.39 -3.59
N CYS A 146 11.14 -8.18 -3.91
CA CYS A 146 10.74 -6.92 -4.53
C CYS A 146 10.72 -5.76 -3.51
N LEU A 147 10.35 -6.02 -2.25
CA LEU A 147 10.34 -4.99 -1.22
C LEU A 147 11.75 -4.45 -0.95
N ASN A 148 12.76 -5.32 -0.91
CA ASN A 148 14.16 -4.92 -0.75
C ASN A 148 14.62 -4.07 -1.94
N GLN A 149 14.30 -4.47 -3.17
CA GLN A 149 14.60 -3.67 -4.37
C GLN A 149 13.90 -2.29 -4.37
N LEU A 150 12.68 -2.22 -3.84
CA LEU A 150 11.91 -0.98 -3.69
C LEU A 150 12.45 -0.04 -2.60
N ILE A 151 13.12 -0.58 -1.58
CA ILE A 151 13.77 0.18 -0.51
C ILE A 151 15.13 0.70 -0.97
N ASP A 152 15.93 -0.14 -1.63
CA ASP A 152 17.29 0.17 -2.07
C ASP A 152 17.35 1.17 -3.24
N THR A 153 16.23 1.39 -3.94
CA THR A 153 16.14 2.34 -5.07
C THR A 153 15.42 3.64 -4.72
N GLN A 154 15.25 3.97 -3.43
CA GLN A 154 14.58 5.19 -2.97
C GLN A 154 15.44 6.47 -3.00
N ASP A 155 16.60 6.45 -3.64
CA ASP A 155 17.38 7.67 -3.96
C ASP A 155 16.58 8.69 -4.78
#